data_AF-A0A7S3IXU2-F1
#
_entry.id   AF-A0A7S3IXU2-F1
#
_cell.length_a   1.000
_cell.length_b   1.000
_cell.length_c   1.000
_cell.angle_alpha   90.00
_cell.angle_beta   90.00
_cell.angle_gamma   90.00
#
_symmetry.space_group_name_H-M   'P 1'
#
loop_
_entity.id
_entity.type
_entity.pdbx_description
1 polymer ?
#
loop_
_entity_poly.entity_id
_entity_poly.type
_entity_poly.pdbx_seq_one_letter_code
_entity_poly.pdbx_strand_id
1 'polypeptide(L)'
;NNKMSILLRSKLDAAYTDYFNHLQKHYGGIPQEHQAAINMRMLFIKQYILDRQPNDYRTPIERDWSFIVRREYRYDVNIRACTDALAAGLGVSLIRQVMIRKFVIWPMLPVAIGTYIYRQRALGIFYNKKFFDMCNVGEQYELGFARNAVLQKCNQLLDREDF
;
A
#
# COMPACT_ATOMS: atom_id res chain seq x y z
N ASN A 1 9.98 -21.82 6.86
CA ASN A 1 10.53 -20.45 6.81
C ASN A 1 9.52 -19.32 7.11
N ASN A 2 8.49 -19.53 7.95
CA ASN A 2 7.46 -18.50 8.26
C ASN A 2 7.78 -17.58 9.46
N LYS A 3 8.95 -17.69 10.11
CA LYS A 3 9.27 -16.94 11.35
C LYS A 3 9.98 -15.60 11.14
N MET A 4 10.49 -15.32 9.94
CA MET A 4 11.13 -14.04 9.62
C MET A 4 10.12 -12.88 9.46
N SER A 5 8.80 -13.14 9.48
CA SER A 5 7.80 -12.28 8.83
C SER A 5 6.99 -11.35 9.74
N ILE A 6 6.68 -11.72 11.00
CA ILE A 6 5.70 -10.95 11.79
C ILE A 6 6.34 -9.74 12.50
N LEU A 7 7.47 -9.95 13.20
CA LEU A 7 8.15 -8.86 13.92
C LEU A 7 8.75 -7.81 12.98
N LEU A 8 9.30 -8.24 11.85
CA LEU A 8 9.80 -7.32 10.83
C LEU A 8 8.64 -6.52 10.22
N ARG A 9 7.50 -7.16 9.96
CA ARG A 9 6.29 -6.49 9.47
C ARG A 9 5.73 -5.50 10.48
N SER A 10 5.67 -5.85 11.77
CA SER A 10 5.18 -4.92 12.80
C SER A 10 6.11 -3.72 12.97
N LYS A 11 7.43 -3.92 12.85
CA LYS A 11 8.42 -2.82 12.86
C LYS A 11 8.26 -1.90 11.65
N LEU A 12 8.06 -2.47 10.46
CA LEU A 12 7.80 -1.69 9.24
C LEU A 12 6.48 -0.92 9.36
N ASP A 13 5.40 -1.57 9.80
CA ASP A 13 4.10 -0.93 10.03
C ASP A 13 4.20 0.23 11.04
N ALA A 14 4.96 0.06 12.12
CA ALA A 14 5.22 1.10 13.11
C ALA A 14 5.98 2.29 12.48
N ALA A 15 7.04 2.03 11.73
CA ALA A 15 7.82 3.08 11.06
C ALA A 15 6.98 3.91 10.08
N TYR A 16 6.04 3.29 9.35
CA TYR A 16 5.13 4.03 8.47
C TYR A 16 4.12 4.86 9.24
N THR A 17 3.58 4.31 10.33
CA THR A 17 2.66 5.03 11.20
C THR A 17 3.35 6.26 11.78
N ASP A 18 4.60 6.11 12.22
CA ASP A 18 5.42 7.21 12.75
C ASP A 18 5.70 8.28 11.70
N TYR A 19 5.98 7.91 10.44
CA TYR A 19 6.16 8.86 9.36
C TYR A 19 4.92 9.74 9.12
N PHE A 20 3.74 9.13 8.97
CA PHE A 20 2.50 9.90 8.76
C PHE A 20 2.10 10.68 10.01
N ASN A 21 2.33 10.14 11.21
CA ASN A 21 2.10 10.85 12.47
C ASN A 21 3.01 12.07 12.59
N HIS A 22 4.29 11.95 12.20
CA HIS A 22 5.23 13.06 12.18
C HIS A 22 4.75 14.16 11.23
N LEU A 23 4.36 13.80 10.01
CA LEU A 23 3.80 14.77 9.06
C LEU A 23 2.55 15.47 9.60
N GLN A 24 1.63 14.70 10.19
CA GLN A 24 0.42 15.25 10.79
C GLN A 24 0.73 16.21 11.95
N LYS A 25 1.72 15.87 12.78
CA LYS A 25 2.13 16.69 13.93
C LYS A 25 2.80 18.00 13.53
N HIS A 26 3.64 17.98 12.50
CA HIS A 26 4.42 19.14 12.08
C HIS A 26 3.69 20.03 11.07
N TYR A 27 2.91 19.44 10.16
CA TYR A 27 2.31 20.15 9.04
C TYR A 27 0.77 20.14 9.06
N GLY A 28 0.14 19.43 10.00
CA GLY A 28 -1.33 19.28 10.05
C GLY A 28 -1.92 18.43 8.91
N GLY A 29 -1.08 17.83 8.08
CA GLY A 29 -1.47 17.04 6.91
C GLY A 29 -0.24 16.57 6.12
N ILE A 30 -0.47 16.06 4.90
CA ILE A 30 0.61 15.66 3.99
C ILE A 30 1.01 16.88 3.14
N PRO A 31 2.24 17.42 3.25
CA PRO A 31 2.71 18.52 2.41
C PRO A 31 2.77 18.12 0.93
N GLN A 32 2.74 19.10 0.03
CA GLN A 32 2.70 18.86 -1.41
C GLN A 32 3.93 18.07 -1.92
N GLU A 33 5.12 18.33 -1.38
CA GLU A 33 6.36 17.64 -1.74
C GLU A 33 6.30 16.14 -1.36
N HIS A 34 5.85 15.84 -0.14
CA HIS A 34 5.62 14.48 0.33
C HIS A 34 4.53 13.78 -0.50
N GLN A 35 3.47 14.49 -0.89
CA GLN A 35 2.44 13.95 -1.76
C GLN A 35 2.98 13.62 -3.16
N ALA A 36 3.82 14.48 -3.73
CA ALA A 36 4.47 14.24 -5.02
C ALA A 36 5.40 13.01 -4.97
N ALA A 37 6.21 12.89 -3.92
CA ALA A 37 7.06 11.71 -3.70
C ALA A 37 6.24 10.41 -3.57
N ILE A 38 5.14 10.45 -2.80
CA ILE A 38 4.19 9.33 -2.69
C ILE A 38 3.62 8.96 -4.07
N ASN A 39 3.19 9.96 -4.85
CA ASN A 39 2.62 9.74 -6.18
C ASN A 39 3.63 9.09 -7.14
N MET A 40 4.90 9.51 -7.10
CA MET A 40 5.96 8.90 -7.92
C MET A 40 6.18 7.44 -7.57
N ARG A 41 6.24 7.10 -6.27
CA ARG A 41 6.39 5.71 -5.81
C ARG A 41 5.18 4.86 -6.19
N MET A 42 3.96 5.38 -6.03
CA MET A 42 2.75 4.67 -6.44
C MET A 42 2.71 4.45 -7.96
N LEU A 43 3.15 5.42 -8.76
CA LEU A 43 3.22 5.30 -10.21
C LEU A 43 4.24 4.25 -10.64
N PHE A 44 5.41 4.20 -9.98
CA PHE A 44 6.38 3.12 -10.16
C PHE A 44 5.76 1.74 -9.87
N ILE A 45 5.11 1.57 -8.71
CA ILE A 45 4.47 0.30 -8.33
C ILE A 45 3.40 -0.07 -9.35
N LYS A 46 2.58 0.89 -9.79
CA LYS A 46 1.56 0.63 -10.79
C LYS A 46 2.17 0.11 -12.09
N GLN A 47 3.12 0.85 -12.67
CA GLN A 47 3.71 0.52 -13.97
C GLN A 47 4.53 -0.78 -13.95
N TYR A 48 5.41 -0.92 -12.96
CA TYR A 48 6.37 -2.03 -12.93
C TYR A 48 5.80 -3.27 -12.21
N ILE A 49 4.97 -3.11 -11.18
CA ILE A 49 4.52 -4.25 -10.36
C ILE A 49 3.11 -4.69 -10.70
N LEU A 50 2.17 -3.77 -10.95
CA LEU A 50 0.76 -4.11 -11.14
C LEU A 50 0.40 -4.32 -12.61
N ASP A 51 0.86 -3.45 -13.50
CA ASP A 51 0.52 -3.49 -14.92
C ASP A 51 1.35 -4.53 -15.68
N ARG A 52 2.66 -4.64 -15.38
CA ARG A 52 3.58 -5.60 -16.01
C ARG A 52 3.53 -6.98 -15.35
N GLN A 53 3.42 -8.07 -16.11
CA GLN A 53 3.42 -9.42 -15.56
C GLN A 53 4.83 -9.84 -15.11
N PRO A 54 4.98 -10.71 -14.09
CA PRO A 54 6.30 -11.19 -13.66
C PRO A 54 7.11 -11.86 -14.78
N ASN A 55 6.42 -12.50 -15.73
CA ASN A 55 7.06 -13.17 -16.87
C ASN A 55 7.67 -12.20 -17.89
N ASP A 56 7.27 -10.93 -17.87
CA ASP A 56 7.79 -9.89 -18.77
C ASP A 56 9.20 -9.41 -18.34
N TYR A 57 9.66 -9.80 -17.15
CA TYR A 57 11.01 -9.53 -16.68
C TYR A 57 12.00 -10.53 -17.25
N ARG A 58 13.13 -9.99 -17.74
CA ARG A 58 14.20 -10.75 -18.39
C ARG A 58 14.93 -11.64 -17.40
N THR A 59 15.21 -11.12 -16.20
CA THR A 59 16.00 -11.84 -15.20
C THR A 59 15.11 -12.59 -14.21
N PRO A 60 15.54 -13.77 -13.71
CA PRO A 60 14.78 -14.52 -12.72
C PRO A 60 14.64 -13.74 -11.40
N ILE A 61 15.65 -12.94 -11.04
CA ILE A 61 15.66 -12.15 -9.81
C ILE A 61 14.56 -11.07 -9.84
N GLU A 62 14.44 -10.33 -10.95
CA GLU A 62 13.36 -9.34 -11.10
C GLU A 62 11.98 -9.99 -11.11
N ARG A 63 11.86 -11.17 -11.72
CA ARG A 63 10.61 -11.94 -11.72
C ARG A 63 10.20 -12.35 -10.30
N ASP A 64 11.14 -12.87 -9.51
CA ASP A 64 10.86 -13.31 -8.15
C ASP A 64 10.46 -12.13 -7.26
N TRP A 65 11.22 -11.03 -7.32
CA TRP A 65 10.91 -9.84 -6.52
C TRP A 65 9.61 -9.17 -6.95
N SER A 66 9.37 -8.99 -8.25
CA SER A 66 8.09 -8.45 -8.74
C SER A 66 6.89 -9.31 -8.32
N PHE A 67 7.05 -10.64 -8.32
CA PHE A 67 6.04 -11.55 -7.81
C PHE A 67 5.81 -11.39 -6.31
N ILE A 68 6.87 -11.30 -5.51
CA ILE A 68 6.78 -11.09 -4.06
C ILE A 68 6.05 -9.78 -3.76
N VAL A 69 6.47 -8.67 -4.36
CA VAL A 69 5.85 -7.36 -4.13
C VAL A 69 4.38 -7.35 -4.55
N ARG A 70 4.05 -7.95 -5.71
CA ARG A 70 2.67 -8.08 -6.16
C ARG A 70 1.81 -8.90 -5.19
N ARG A 71 2.37 -9.98 -4.63
CA ARG A 71 1.68 -10.80 -3.63
C ARG A 71 1.43 -9.99 -2.35
N GLU A 72 2.45 -9.32 -1.82
CA GLU A 72 2.32 -8.47 -0.64
C GLU A 72 1.30 -7.35 -0.85
N TYR A 73 1.29 -6.71 -2.03
CA TYR A 73 0.29 -5.71 -2.40
C TYR A 73 -1.13 -6.28 -2.33
N ARG A 74 -1.37 -7.48 -2.88
CA ARG A 74 -2.70 -8.12 -2.81
C ARG A 74 -3.13 -8.37 -1.36
N TYR A 75 -2.22 -8.82 -0.49
CA TYR A 75 -2.55 -9.06 0.92
C TYR A 75 -2.81 -7.77 1.68
N ASP A 76 -1.89 -6.81 1.63
CA ASP A 76 -1.94 -5.60 2.44
C ASP A 76 -2.97 -4.58 1.95
N VAL A 77 -3.21 -4.52 0.64
CA VAL A 77 -4.10 -3.51 0.04
C VAL A 77 -5.46 -4.10 -0.27
N ASN A 78 -5.54 -5.23 -0.98
CA ASN A 78 -6.84 -5.75 -1.44
C ASN A 78 -7.52 -6.62 -0.37
N ILE A 79 -6.83 -7.62 0.19
CA ILE A 79 -7.43 -8.55 1.15
C ILE A 79 -7.77 -7.82 2.44
N ARG A 80 -6.86 -6.99 2.97
CA ARG A 80 -7.14 -6.18 4.17
C ARG A 80 -8.29 -5.20 3.96
N ALA A 81 -8.35 -4.49 2.82
CA ALA A 81 -9.48 -3.62 2.51
C ALA A 81 -10.79 -4.40 2.38
N CYS A 82 -10.76 -5.62 1.82
CA CYS A 82 -11.92 -6.49 1.74
C CYS A 82 -12.42 -6.91 3.13
N THR A 83 -11.52 -7.30 4.04
CA THR A 83 -11.88 -7.63 5.42
C THR A 83 -12.50 -6.44 6.15
N ASP A 84 -11.90 -5.25 6.03
CA ASP A 84 -12.44 -4.02 6.63
C ASP A 84 -13.81 -3.67 6.04
N ALA A 85 -13.98 -3.83 4.73
CA ALA A 85 -15.24 -3.58 4.02
C ALA A 85 -16.36 -4.53 4.44
N LEU A 86 -16.05 -5.83 4.57
CA LEU A 86 -17.00 -6.83 5.03
C LEU A 86 -17.40 -6.57 6.49
N ALA A 87 -16.44 -6.25 7.36
CA ALA A 87 -16.71 -5.91 8.75
C ALA A 87 -17.61 -4.65 8.86
N ALA A 88 -17.33 -3.61 8.08
CA ALA A 88 -18.14 -2.39 8.06
C ALA A 88 -19.56 -2.65 7.51
N GLY A 89 -19.68 -3.38 6.39
CA GLY A 89 -20.97 -3.72 5.79
C GLY A 89 -21.85 -4.58 6.70
N LEU A 90 -21.26 -5.60 7.34
CA LEU A 90 -21.96 -6.42 8.33
C LEU A 90 -22.33 -5.60 9.57
N GLY A 91 -21.43 -4.77 10.08
CA GLY A 91 -21.67 -3.90 11.24
C GLY A 91 -22.85 -2.96 11.02
N VAL A 92 -22.90 -2.27 9.87
CA VAL A 92 -24.03 -1.38 9.53
C VAL A 92 -25.34 -2.17 9.39
N SER A 93 -25.27 -3.38 8.83
CA SER A 93 -26.45 -4.23 8.67
C SER A 93 -27.00 -4.68 10.03
N LEU A 94 -26.12 -5.05 10.97
CA LEU A 94 -26.50 -5.39 12.35
C LEU A 94 -27.10 -4.19 13.08
N ILE A 95 -26.47 -3.01 12.99
CA ILE A 95 -27.02 -1.77 13.58
C ILE A 95 -28.42 -1.50 13.02
N ARG A 96 -28.61 -1.64 11.71
CA ARG A 96 -29.91 -1.44 11.08
C ARG A 96 -30.95 -2.46 11.54
N GLN A 97 -30.55 -3.72 11.71
CA GLN A 97 -31.43 -4.77 12.23
C GLN A 97 -31.91 -4.47 13.64
N VAL A 98 -31.02 -3.97 14.51
CA VAL A 98 -31.38 -3.53 15.87
C VAL A 98 -32.38 -2.36 15.84
N MET A 99 -32.19 -1.40 14.94
CA MET A 99 -33.06 -0.21 14.83
C MET A 99 -34.47 -0.52 14.30
N ILE A 100 -34.62 -1.36 13.28
CA ILE A 100 -35.94 -1.67 12.67
C ILE A 100 -36.59 -2.91 13.29
N ARG A 101 -35.83 -3.75 14.00
CA ARG A 101 -36.24 -5.11 14.42
C ARG A 101 -36.65 -6.02 13.26
N LYS A 102 -36.07 -5.78 12.07
CA LYS A 102 -36.28 -6.59 10.86
C LYS A 102 -34.94 -6.98 10.25
N PHE A 103 -34.87 -8.18 9.70
CA PHE A 103 -33.70 -8.62 8.95
C PHE A 103 -33.60 -7.84 7.64
N VAL A 104 -32.63 -6.93 7.56
CA VAL A 104 -32.36 -6.12 6.37
C VAL A 104 -30.87 -6.20 6.08
N ILE A 105 -30.51 -6.78 4.93
CA ILE A 105 -29.12 -6.98 4.51
C ILE A 105 -28.65 -5.98 3.44
N TRP A 106 -29.57 -5.30 2.76
CA TRP A 106 -29.23 -4.36 1.69
C TRP A 106 -28.15 -3.31 2.04
N PRO A 107 -28.10 -2.73 3.26
CA PRO A 107 -27.04 -1.79 3.64
C PRO A 107 -25.62 -2.39 3.58
N MET A 108 -25.48 -3.71 3.64
CA MET A 108 -24.19 -4.39 3.58
C MET A 108 -23.43 -4.04 2.31
N LEU A 109 -24.08 -4.16 1.15
CA LEU A 109 -23.44 -4.04 -0.16
C LEU A 109 -22.88 -2.62 -0.43
N PRO A 110 -23.66 -1.52 -0.35
CA PRO A 110 -23.15 -0.19 -0.62
C PRO A 110 -22.08 0.23 0.39
N VAL A 111 -22.23 -0.13 1.66
CA VAL A 111 -21.22 0.16 2.69
C VAL A 111 -19.94 -0.61 2.44
N ALA A 112 -20.02 -1.91 2.11
CA ALA A 112 -18.84 -2.71 1.80
C ALA A 112 -18.11 -2.16 0.57
N ILE A 113 -18.82 -1.84 -0.53
CA ILE A 113 -18.20 -1.29 -1.74
C ILE A 113 -17.52 0.06 -1.45
N GLY A 114 -18.23 0.99 -0.79
CA GLY A 114 -17.68 2.30 -0.44
C GLY A 114 -16.46 2.19 0.47
N THR A 115 -16.54 1.33 1.49
CA THR A 115 -15.42 1.07 2.40
C THR A 115 -14.24 0.42 1.69
N TYR A 116 -14.48 -0.53 0.79
CA TYR A 116 -13.43 -1.20 0.03
C TYR A 116 -12.64 -0.20 -0.81
N ILE A 117 -13.31 0.62 -1.62
CA ILE A 117 -12.65 1.60 -2.51
C ILE A 117 -11.84 2.61 -1.68
N TYR A 118 -12.42 3.10 -0.57
CA TYR A 118 -11.74 4.03 0.31
C TYR A 118 -10.51 3.40 0.99
N ARG A 119 -10.67 2.22 1.60
CA ARG A 119 -9.59 1.53 2.33
C ARG A 119 -8.50 1.05 1.40
N GLN A 120 -8.84 0.54 0.21
CA GLN A 120 -7.87 0.13 -0.79
C GLN A 120 -6.95 1.29 -1.18
N ARG A 121 -7.52 2.47 -1.46
CA ARG A 121 -6.74 3.67 -1.79
C ARG A 121 -5.88 4.13 -0.60
N ALA A 122 -6.45 4.17 0.59
CA ALA A 122 -5.74 4.60 1.79
C ALA A 122 -4.56 3.67 2.13
N LEU A 123 -4.76 2.35 2.05
CA LEU A 123 -3.72 1.36 2.31
C LEU A 123 -2.63 1.38 1.22
N GLY A 124 -3.00 1.63 -0.04
CA GLY A 124 -2.03 1.83 -1.12
C GLY A 124 -1.12 3.04 -0.89
N ILE A 125 -1.68 4.16 -0.43
CA ILE A 125 -0.90 5.34 -0.03
C ILE A 125 -0.05 5.03 1.20
N PHE A 126 -0.57 4.31 2.18
CA PHE A 126 0.14 4.02 3.41
C PHE A 126 1.36 3.11 3.19
N TYR A 127 1.20 2.07 2.36
CA TYR A 127 2.24 1.06 2.11
C TYR A 127 3.13 1.34 0.88
N ASN A 128 3.02 2.51 0.26
CA ASN A 128 3.78 2.84 -0.95
C ASN A 128 5.30 2.62 -0.75
N LYS A 129 5.85 3.07 0.39
CA LYS A 129 7.28 2.96 0.68
C LYS A 129 7.71 1.50 0.88
N LYS A 130 6.87 0.71 1.55
CA LYS A 130 7.11 -0.74 1.75
C LYS A 130 7.34 -1.45 0.42
N PHE A 131 6.41 -1.28 -0.52
CA PHE A 131 6.49 -1.95 -1.81
C PHE A 131 7.66 -1.43 -2.65
N PHE A 132 7.95 -0.13 -2.54
CA PHE A 132 9.08 0.49 -3.22
C PHE A 132 10.44 -0.03 -2.71
N ASP A 133 10.60 -0.17 -1.40
CA ASP A 133 11.83 -0.67 -0.77
C ASP A 133 12.05 -2.18 -1.00
N MET A 134 10.96 -2.95 -1.12
CA MET A 134 11.05 -4.36 -1.52
C MET A 134 11.60 -4.56 -2.93
N CYS A 135 11.59 -3.54 -3.79
CA CYS A 135 12.14 -3.61 -5.14
C CYS A 135 13.64 -3.27 -5.20
N ASN A 136 14.35 -3.27 -4.06
CA ASN A 136 15.79 -3.04 -4.00
C ASN A 136 16.58 -4.28 -4.48
N VAL A 137 16.63 -4.48 -5.80
CA VAL A 137 17.28 -5.63 -6.45
C VAL A 137 18.68 -5.35 -6.99
N GLY A 138 19.11 -4.09 -7.01
CA GLY A 138 20.40 -3.62 -7.56
C GLY A 138 20.27 -2.94 -8.93
N GLU A 139 21.20 -2.04 -9.24
CA GLU A 139 21.16 -1.17 -10.44
C GLU A 139 21.40 -1.91 -11.76
N GLN A 140 22.00 -3.11 -11.70
CA GLN A 140 22.18 -3.98 -12.85
C GLN A 140 20.86 -4.50 -13.45
N TYR A 141 19.75 -4.35 -12.73
CA TYR A 141 18.41 -4.77 -13.14
C TYR A 141 17.56 -3.57 -13.55
N GLU A 142 16.68 -3.75 -14.53
CA GLU A 142 15.76 -2.72 -15.02
C GLU A 142 14.87 -2.19 -13.88
N LEU A 143 14.36 -3.11 -13.05
CA LEU A 143 13.52 -2.78 -11.90
C LEU A 143 14.27 -1.95 -10.85
N GLY A 144 15.53 -2.33 -10.55
CA GLY A 144 16.35 -1.64 -9.56
C GLY A 144 16.84 -0.27 -10.06
N PHE A 145 17.23 -0.18 -11.33
CA PHE A 145 17.58 1.08 -11.97
C PHE A 145 16.41 2.08 -11.96
N ALA A 146 15.22 1.64 -12.38
CA ALA A 146 14.03 2.47 -12.37
C ALA A 146 13.64 2.91 -10.95
N ARG A 147 13.78 2.01 -9.97
CA ARG A 147 13.58 2.33 -8.54
C ARG A 147 14.56 3.42 -8.10
N ASN A 148 15.84 3.30 -8.40
CA ASN A 148 16.85 4.29 -7.98
C ASN A 148 16.66 5.65 -8.65
N ALA A 149 16.24 5.68 -9.92
CA ALA A 149 15.89 6.93 -10.60
C ALA A 149 14.71 7.65 -9.92
N VAL A 150 13.70 6.90 -9.46
CA VAL A 150 12.58 7.47 -8.68
C VAL A 150 13.04 7.89 -7.29
N LEU A 151 13.90 7.10 -6.62
CA LEU A 151 14.43 7.45 -5.30
C LEU A 151 15.21 8.76 -5.35
N GLN A 152 16.07 8.95 -6.35
CA GLN A 152 16.85 10.17 -6.50
C GLN A 152 15.95 11.41 -6.63
N LYS A 153 14.87 11.31 -7.41
CA LYS A 153 13.88 12.39 -7.54
C LYS A 153 13.12 12.63 -6.23
N CYS A 154 12.75 11.57 -5.51
CA CYS A 154 12.12 11.70 -4.19
C CYS A 154 13.05 12.39 -3.19
N ASN A 155 14.32 12.02 -3.15
CA ASN A 155 15.31 12.63 -2.25
C ASN A 155 15.54 14.11 -2.59
N GLN A 156 15.55 14.48 -3.87
CA GLN A 156 15.63 15.88 -4.31
C GLN A 156 14.41 16.69 -3.90
N LEU A 157 13.20 16.11 -3.93
CA LEU A 157 11.98 16.80 -3.50
C LEU A 157 11.87 16.95 -1.98
N LEU A 158 12.43 16.03 -1.21
CA LEU A 158 12.29 15.97 0.24
C LEU A 158 13.52 16.46 1.01
N ASP A 159 14.54 16.89 0.26
CA ASP A 159 15.85 17.34 0.76
C ASP A 159 16.42 16.43 1.87
N ARG A 160 16.34 15.11 1.64
CA ARG A 160 16.79 14.11 2.60
C ARG A 160 17.23 12.82 1.93
N GLU A 161 18.32 12.25 2.45
CA GLU A 161 18.91 11.00 1.98
C GLU A 161 18.09 9.78 2.41
N ASP A 162 17.98 8.81 1.50
CA ASP A 162 17.32 7.51 1.67
C ASP A 162 15.90 7.57 2.23
N PHE A 163 15.08 8.44 1.64
CA PHE A 163 13.70 8.64 2.05
C PHE A 163 12.73 7.54 1.63
#